data_AF-A0A819I7Y9-F1
#
_entry.id   AF-A0A819I7Y9-F1
#
_cell.length_a   1.000
_cell.length_b   1.000
_cell.length_c   1.000
_cell.angle_alpha   90.00
_cell.angle_beta   90.00
_cell.angle_gamma   90.00
#
_symmetry.space_group_name_H-M   'P 1'
#
loop_
_entity.id
_entity.type
_entity.pdbx_description
1 polymer ?
#
loop_
_entity_poly.entity_id
_entity_poly.type
_entity_poly.pdbx_seq_one_letter_code
_entity_poly.pdbx_strand_id
1 'polypeptide(L)'
;MIRNHINSNASNRNSNTFQCRLKAYLSNVALISSLYSNTFQALYRFFRIIYYTRRYFYHNIYLYIFGILIQIVLSILQPLPLIVKGEYQYEDFHCQIQFTNYRGMIFAALLVWLLPISFTIFIYGYTLHYIRCNSALFNVRQRTRIKRDLIVIRRILWLLIFIIIFGMPACTAAIVYYLFGYNEWWENHFIWLTFV
;
A
#
# COMPACT_ATOMS: atom_id res chain seq x y z
N MET A 1 48.60 -16.40 -4.49
CA MET A 1 49.25 -15.13 -4.86
C MET A 1 48.40 -14.41 -5.91
N ILE A 2 47.26 -13.82 -5.50
CA ILE A 2 46.55 -12.79 -6.28
C ILE A 2 46.28 -11.65 -5.31
N ARG A 3 47.25 -10.75 -5.33
CA ARG A 3 47.29 -9.34 -4.95
C ARG A 3 45.98 -8.73 -4.45
N ASN A 4 46.00 -8.40 -3.15
CA ASN A 4 45.31 -7.26 -2.56
C ASN A 4 45.41 -6.03 -3.47
N HIS A 5 44.32 -5.59 -4.10
CA HIS A 5 44.12 -4.23 -4.61
C HIS A 5 42.65 -4.01 -5.02
N ILE A 6 41.72 -4.04 -4.06
CA ILE A 6 40.48 -3.26 -4.17
C ILE A 6 40.23 -2.63 -2.80
N ASN A 7 41.03 -1.62 -2.46
CA ASN A 7 40.74 -0.68 -1.40
C ASN A 7 41.04 0.74 -1.90
N SER A 8 40.09 1.24 -2.68
CA SER A 8 39.86 2.67 -2.92
C SER A 8 38.37 3.00 -3.11
N ASN A 9 37.50 2.00 -3.30
CA ASN A 9 36.04 2.19 -3.38
C ASN A 9 35.30 1.99 -2.03
N ALA A 10 36.01 1.65 -0.95
CA ALA A 10 35.41 1.59 0.39
C ALA A 10 34.94 2.97 0.91
N SER A 11 35.44 4.08 0.34
CA SER A 11 35.01 5.44 0.67
C SER A 11 33.67 5.85 0.02
N ASN A 12 33.20 5.13 -1.01
CA ASN A 12 31.88 5.34 -1.63
C ASN A 12 30.79 4.38 -1.12
N ARG A 13 31.15 3.41 -0.27
CA ARG A 13 30.22 2.48 0.42
C ARG A 13 29.33 3.20 1.45
N ASN A 14 29.67 4.44 1.77
CA ASN A 14 28.99 5.37 2.67
C ASN A 14 28.37 6.56 1.91
N SER A 15 27.97 6.44 0.64
CA SER A 15 27.24 7.50 -0.06
C SER A 15 25.81 7.63 0.47
N ASN A 16 25.77 8.14 1.70
CA ASN A 16 24.69 8.52 2.59
C ASN A 16 23.67 7.43 2.93
N THR A 17 24.00 6.62 3.94
CA THR A 17 23.04 5.76 4.67
C THR A 17 21.73 6.48 4.99
N PHE A 18 21.79 7.79 5.27
CA PHE A 18 20.61 8.64 5.42
C PHE A 18 19.84 8.88 4.11
N GLN A 19 20.51 9.22 3.00
CA GLN A 19 19.84 9.42 1.71
C GLN A 19 19.20 8.11 1.22
N CYS A 20 19.86 6.99 1.47
CA CYS A 20 19.32 5.65 1.20
C CYS A 20 18.01 5.40 1.96
N ARG A 21 18.03 5.59 3.29
CA ARG A 21 16.86 5.48 4.16
C ARG A 21 15.75 6.45 3.77
N LEU A 22 16.10 7.69 3.42
CA LEU A 22 15.14 8.71 3.02
C LEU A 22 14.47 8.37 1.68
N LYS A 23 15.22 7.87 0.69
CA LYS A 23 14.66 7.43 -0.60
C LYS A 23 13.69 6.27 -0.39
N ALA A 24 14.10 5.24 0.33
CA ALA A 24 13.22 4.10 0.64
C ALA A 24 11.98 4.52 1.43
N TYR A 25 12.13 5.46 2.36
CA TYR A 25 11.00 6.01 3.11
C TYR A 25 10.02 6.77 2.21
N LEU A 26 10.49 7.70 1.37
CA LEU A 26 9.62 8.47 0.46
C LEU A 26 8.90 7.55 -0.54
N SER A 27 9.60 6.51 -0.99
CA SER A 27 9.09 5.44 -1.84
C SER A 27 7.90 4.71 -1.17
N ASN A 28 8.09 4.27 0.08
CA ASN A 28 7.04 3.66 0.89
C ASN A 28 5.88 4.62 1.18
N VAL A 29 6.16 5.90 1.48
CA VAL A 29 5.12 6.92 1.67
C VAL A 29 4.26 7.06 0.41
N ALA A 30 4.87 7.07 -0.78
CA ALA A 30 4.14 7.15 -2.05
C ALA A 30 3.26 5.91 -2.30
N LEU A 31 3.78 4.72 -2.02
CA LEU A 31 3.04 3.46 -2.14
C LEU A 31 1.84 3.42 -1.18
N ILE A 32 2.07 3.71 0.10
CA ILE A 32 1.03 3.77 1.13
C ILE A 32 -0.02 4.82 0.75
N SER A 33 0.42 5.99 0.30
CA SER A 33 -0.48 7.07 -0.15
C SER A 33 -1.38 6.62 -1.29
N SER A 34 -0.85 5.89 -2.27
CA SER A 34 -1.65 5.34 -3.37
C SER A 34 -2.72 4.34 -2.86
N LEU A 35 -2.33 3.39 -2.01
CA LEU A 35 -3.23 2.38 -1.45
C LEU A 35 -4.31 2.99 -0.54
N TYR A 36 -3.93 3.90 0.35
CA TYR A 36 -4.86 4.60 1.21
C TYR A 36 -5.76 5.55 0.43
N SER A 37 -5.30 6.18 -0.64
CA SER A 37 -6.16 7.01 -1.50
C SER A 37 -7.32 6.19 -2.06
N ASN A 38 -7.04 4.99 -2.59
CA ASN A 38 -8.07 4.05 -3.06
C ASN A 38 -9.06 3.69 -1.95
N THR A 39 -8.54 3.46 -0.74
CA THR A 39 -9.33 3.11 0.45
C THR A 39 -10.27 4.26 0.87
N PHE A 40 -9.76 5.48 0.99
CA PHE A 40 -10.55 6.67 1.34
C PHE A 40 -11.57 7.01 0.26
N GLN A 41 -11.23 6.82 -1.01
CA GLN A 41 -12.14 6.97 -2.13
C GLN A 41 -13.30 5.96 -2.08
N ALA A 42 -13.04 4.72 -1.68
CA ALA A 42 -14.08 3.71 -1.44
C ALA A 42 -14.94 4.09 -0.22
N LEU A 43 -14.30 4.50 0.88
CA LEU A 43 -14.97 4.89 2.13
C LEU A 43 -15.91 6.09 1.95
N TYR A 44 -15.47 7.14 1.24
CA TYR A 44 -16.31 8.31 0.95
C TYR A 44 -17.57 7.91 0.17
N ARG A 45 -17.43 7.03 -0.83
CA ARG A 45 -18.57 6.53 -1.61
C ARG A 45 -19.48 5.65 -0.77
N PHE A 46 -18.92 4.81 0.09
CA PHE A 46 -19.66 4.01 1.06
C PHE A 46 -20.55 4.88 1.95
N PHE A 47 -20.00 5.93 2.55
CA PHE A 47 -20.78 6.84 3.39
C PHE A 47 -21.90 7.52 2.61
N ARG A 48 -21.63 7.93 1.36
CA ARG A 48 -22.64 8.54 0.50
C ARG A 48 -23.77 7.58 0.12
N ILE A 49 -23.47 6.31 -0.11
CA ILE A 49 -24.46 5.28 -0.48
C ILE A 49 -25.34 4.92 0.73
N ILE A 50 -24.72 4.71 1.89
CA ILE A 50 -25.44 4.29 3.10
C ILE A 50 -26.25 5.44 3.69
N TYR A 51 -25.62 6.59 3.91
CA TYR A 51 -26.24 7.74 4.55
C TYR A 51 -26.88 8.71 3.55
N TYR A 52 -27.50 8.18 2.49
CA TYR A 52 -28.09 9.00 1.42
C TYR A 52 -29.16 9.99 1.91
N THR A 53 -29.84 9.68 3.02
CA THR A 53 -30.87 10.53 3.63
C THR A 53 -30.25 11.75 4.33
N ARG A 54 -29.00 11.68 4.77
CA ARG A 54 -28.33 12.77 5.50
C ARG A 54 -27.60 13.68 4.51
N ARG A 55 -28.13 14.90 4.30
CA ARG A 55 -27.58 15.90 3.36
C ARG A 55 -26.09 16.20 3.58
N TYR A 56 -25.62 16.10 4.83
CA TYR A 56 -24.22 16.29 5.21
C TYR A 56 -23.27 15.35 4.45
N PHE A 57 -23.54 14.05 4.37
CA PHE A 57 -22.67 13.10 3.66
C PHE A 57 -22.77 13.20 2.13
N TYR A 58 -23.84 13.83 1.64
CA TYR A 58 -24.16 13.88 0.21
C TYR A 58 -23.50 15.07 -0.52
N HIS A 59 -23.39 16.24 0.13
CA HIS A 59 -22.98 17.48 -0.52
C HIS A 59 -21.71 18.11 0.06
N ASN A 60 -21.16 17.53 1.13
CA ASN A 60 -20.09 18.16 1.86
C ASN A 60 -18.70 17.77 1.29
N ILE A 61 -18.15 18.65 0.45
CA ILE A 61 -16.78 18.52 -0.07
C ILE A 61 -15.72 18.51 1.05
N TYR A 62 -16.00 19.14 2.20
CA TYR A 62 -15.08 19.17 3.33
C TYR A 62 -14.81 17.77 3.91
N LEU A 63 -15.76 16.83 3.80
CA LEU A 63 -15.52 15.43 4.20
C LEU A 63 -14.49 14.76 3.31
N TYR A 64 -14.51 15.04 2.02
CA TYR A 64 -13.54 14.51 1.08
C TYR A 64 -12.15 15.11 1.32
N ILE A 65 -12.07 16.43 1.51
CA ILE A 65 -10.83 17.14 1.85
C ILE A 65 -10.26 16.61 3.17
N PHE A 66 -11.09 16.46 4.20
CA PHE A 66 -10.70 15.90 5.49
C PHE A 66 -10.15 14.48 5.36
N GLY A 67 -10.79 13.64 4.53
CA GLY A 67 -10.29 12.30 4.21
C GLY A 67 -8.90 12.32 3.57
N ILE A 68 -8.64 13.25 2.64
CA ILE A 68 -7.31 13.43 2.03
C ILE A 68 -6.27 13.85 3.07
N LEU A 69 -6.61 14.79 3.97
CA LEU A 69 -5.68 15.21 5.02
C LEU A 69 -5.31 14.04 5.95
N ILE A 70 -6.30 13.23 6.36
CA ILE A 70 -6.03 12.02 7.16
C ILE A 70 -5.16 11.04 6.37
N GLN A 71 -5.47 10.80 5.09
CA GLN A 71 -4.69 9.91 4.22
C GLN A 71 -3.22 10.34 4.18
N ILE A 72 -2.94 11.63 3.97
CA ILE A 72 -1.57 12.16 3.94
C ILE A 72 -0.86 11.91 5.28
N VAL A 73 -1.51 12.23 6.39
CA VAL A 73 -0.95 12.02 7.74
C VAL A 73 -0.64 10.55 7.98
N LEU A 74 -1.57 9.65 7.66
CA LEU A 74 -1.36 8.20 7.81
C LEU A 74 -0.22 7.70 6.92
N SER A 75 -0.13 8.20 5.68
CA SER A 75 0.90 7.77 4.73
C SER A 75 2.31 8.15 5.16
N ILE A 76 2.46 9.29 5.84
CA ILE A 76 3.73 9.74 6.42
C ILE A 76 4.02 9.01 7.73
N LEU A 77 3.00 8.82 8.57
CA LEU A 77 3.18 8.27 9.92
C LEU A 77 3.46 6.76 9.92
N GLN A 78 2.86 5.99 9.02
CA GLN A 78 2.99 4.53 9.00
C GLN A 78 4.39 3.98 8.71
N PRO A 79 5.16 4.49 7.73
CA PRO A 79 6.52 4.02 7.49
C PRO A 79 7.54 4.63 8.46
N LEU A 80 7.13 5.59 9.32
CA LEU A 80 8.01 6.29 10.26
C LEU A 80 8.74 5.34 11.24
N PRO A 81 8.10 4.31 11.84
CA PRO A 81 8.79 3.39 12.73
C PRO A 81 9.92 2.59 12.04
N LEU A 82 9.81 2.34 10.73
CA LEU A 82 10.81 1.61 9.95
C LEU A 82 12.07 2.45 9.72
N ILE A 83 11.92 3.75 9.44
CA ILE A 83 13.06 4.66 9.30
C ILE A 83 13.73 4.97 10.63
N VAL A 84 12.95 5.17 11.71
CA VAL A 84 13.49 5.46 13.06
C VAL A 84 14.29 4.28 13.61
N LYS A 85 13.84 3.05 13.37
CA LYS A 85 14.58 1.83 13.75
C LYS A 85 15.79 1.54 12.85
N GLY A 86 15.95 2.27 11.75
CA GLY A 86 17.08 2.09 10.83
C GLY A 86 17.01 0.78 10.02
N GLU A 87 15.80 0.28 9.76
CA GLU A 87 15.59 -1.04 9.15
C GLU A 87 15.91 -1.09 7.65
N TYR A 88 15.99 0.07 6.99
CA TYR A 88 16.44 0.15 5.61
C TYR A 88 17.97 0.07 5.55
N GLN A 89 18.44 -0.93 4.82
CA GLN A 89 19.85 -1.16 4.55
C GLN A 89 20.11 -1.11 3.04
N TYR A 90 21.35 -0.79 2.69
CA TYR A 90 21.79 -0.76 1.30
C TYR A 90 22.21 -2.17 0.89
N GLU A 91 21.46 -2.77 -0.03
CA GLU A 91 21.69 -4.12 -0.54
C GLU A 91 21.51 -4.10 -2.06
N ASP A 92 22.43 -4.72 -2.80
CA ASP A 92 22.37 -4.86 -4.26
C ASP A 92 21.99 -3.58 -5.04
N PHE A 93 22.61 -2.46 -4.67
CA PHE A 93 22.43 -1.12 -5.28
C PHE A 93 21.09 -0.41 -4.97
N HIS A 94 20.26 -0.97 -4.09
CA HIS A 94 19.00 -0.37 -3.66
C HIS A 94 18.87 -0.35 -2.13
N CYS A 95 17.85 0.36 -1.65
CA CYS A 95 17.62 0.60 -0.23
C CYS A 95 16.31 -0.07 0.17
N GLN A 96 16.41 -1.17 0.90
CA GLN A 96 15.24 -1.97 1.27
C GLN A 96 15.38 -2.56 2.67
N ILE A 97 14.29 -3.14 3.16
CA ILE A 97 14.31 -3.91 4.41
C ILE A 97 14.91 -5.27 4.07
N GLN A 98 15.95 -5.68 4.78
CA GLN A 98 16.57 -6.99 4.57
C GLN A 98 15.60 -8.12 4.91
N PHE A 99 15.62 -9.20 4.11
CA PHE A 99 14.80 -10.39 4.36
C PHE A 99 15.10 -11.07 5.70
N THR A 100 16.30 -10.87 6.24
CA THR A 100 16.70 -11.34 7.57
C THR A 100 15.88 -10.70 8.70
N ASN A 101 15.36 -9.47 8.49
CA ASN A 101 14.56 -8.79 9.49
C ASN A 101 13.06 -9.09 9.33
N TYR A 102 12.66 -10.27 9.81
CA TYR A 102 11.26 -10.71 9.80
C TYR A 102 10.30 -9.72 10.48
N ARG A 103 10.74 -9.01 11.53
CA ARG A 103 9.88 -8.05 12.25
C ARG A 103 9.54 -6.85 11.36
N GLY A 104 10.54 -6.31 10.68
CA GLY A 104 10.36 -5.21 9.73
C GLY A 104 9.49 -5.62 8.54
N MET A 105 9.73 -6.81 7.99
CA MET A 105 8.94 -7.34 6.88
C MET A 105 7.47 -7.59 7.25
N ILE A 106 7.19 -8.24 8.39
CA ILE A 106 5.81 -8.49 8.84
C ILE A 106 5.11 -7.16 9.12
N PHE A 107 5.78 -6.21 9.75
CA PHE A 107 5.22 -4.88 10.01
C PHE A 107 4.86 -4.16 8.71
N ALA A 108 5.76 -4.17 7.72
CA ALA A 108 5.50 -3.61 6.40
C ALA A 108 4.33 -4.33 5.71
N ALA A 109 4.34 -5.66 5.66
CA ALA A 109 3.27 -6.44 5.04
C ALA A 109 1.89 -6.18 5.66
N LEU A 110 1.81 -6.10 6.99
CA LEU A 110 0.54 -5.86 7.69
C LEU A 110 0.01 -4.43 7.46
N LEU A 111 0.85 -3.42 7.69
CA LEU A 111 0.40 -2.03 7.70
C LEU A 111 0.35 -1.40 6.32
N VAL A 112 1.32 -1.71 5.45
CA VAL A 112 1.42 -1.13 4.11
C VAL A 112 0.46 -1.83 3.16
N TRP A 113 0.34 -3.16 3.24
CA TRP A 113 -0.43 -3.95 2.29
C TRP A 113 -1.75 -4.47 2.85
N LEU A 114 -1.70 -5.31 3.89
CA LEU A 114 -2.86 -6.08 4.31
C LEU A 114 -4.00 -5.20 4.83
N LEU A 115 -3.67 -4.16 5.62
CA LEU A 115 -4.67 -3.28 6.22
C LEU A 115 -5.48 -2.47 5.19
N PRO A 116 -4.89 -1.65 4.29
CA PRO A 116 -5.69 -0.88 3.32
C PRO A 116 -6.45 -1.78 2.33
N ILE A 117 -5.88 -2.92 1.94
CA ILE A 117 -6.51 -3.88 1.03
C ILE A 117 -7.73 -4.53 1.71
N SER A 118 -7.55 -5.10 2.90
CA SER A 118 -8.64 -5.76 3.64
C SER A 118 -9.76 -4.78 3.96
N PHE A 119 -9.42 -3.55 4.36
CA PHE A 119 -10.41 -2.52 4.63
C PHE A 119 -11.20 -2.12 3.38
N THR A 120 -10.54 -1.99 2.22
CA THR A 120 -11.23 -1.70 0.95
C THR A 120 -12.18 -2.83 0.53
N ILE A 121 -11.74 -4.09 0.66
CA ILE A 121 -12.56 -5.28 0.37
C ILE A 121 -13.78 -5.31 1.29
N PHE A 122 -13.58 -5.07 2.59
CA PHE A 122 -14.65 -5.01 3.59
C PHE A 122 -15.69 -3.93 3.25
N ILE A 123 -15.23 -2.70 2.96
CA ILE A 123 -16.10 -1.58 2.55
C ILE A 123 -16.94 -1.97 1.33
N TYR A 124 -16.33 -2.59 0.32
CA TYR A 124 -17.05 -3.00 -0.87
C TYR A 124 -18.09 -4.09 -0.59
N GLY A 125 -17.70 -5.14 0.13
CA GLY A 125 -18.59 -6.24 0.51
C GLY A 125 -19.80 -5.73 1.27
N TYR A 126 -19.58 -4.84 2.24
CA TYR A 126 -20.68 -4.22 2.99
C TYR A 126 -21.54 -3.30 2.11
N THR A 127 -20.93 -2.50 1.23
CA THR A 127 -21.68 -1.64 0.29
C THR A 127 -22.62 -2.46 -0.58
N LEU A 128 -22.13 -3.58 -1.13
CA LEU A 128 -22.95 -4.48 -1.94
C LEU A 128 -24.07 -5.12 -1.13
N HIS A 129 -23.78 -5.60 0.08
CA HIS A 129 -24.78 -6.16 0.98
C HIS A 129 -25.90 -5.15 1.26
N TYR A 130 -25.54 -3.92 1.65
CA TYR A 130 -26.49 -2.85 1.92
C TYR A 130 -27.38 -2.52 0.71
N ILE A 131 -26.79 -2.45 -0.48
CA ILE A 131 -27.54 -2.15 -1.71
C ILE A 131 -28.52 -3.27 -2.04
N ARG A 132 -28.13 -4.54 -1.85
CA ARG A 132 -29.03 -5.69 -2.09
C ARG A 132 -30.23 -5.65 -1.15
N CYS A 133 -29.99 -5.48 0.15
CA CYS A 133 -31.06 -5.43 1.16
C CYS A 133 -32.00 -4.23 1.00
N ASN A 134 -31.49 -3.07 0.59
CA ASN A 134 -32.27 -1.83 0.51
C ASN A 134 -32.67 -1.43 -0.92
N SER A 135 -32.50 -2.33 -1.90
CA SER A 135 -32.71 -2.02 -3.32
C SER A 135 -34.11 -1.48 -3.63
N ALA A 136 -35.14 -1.95 -2.93
CA ALA A 136 -36.53 -1.52 -3.08
C ALA A 136 -36.77 -0.07 -2.63
N LEU A 137 -35.99 0.44 -1.66
CA LEU A 137 -36.16 1.77 -1.08
C LEU A 137 -35.54 2.90 -1.93
N PHE A 138 -34.77 2.54 -2.97
CA PHE A 138 -34.06 3.53 -3.78
C PHE A 138 -34.90 4.05 -4.94
N ASN A 139 -35.07 5.38 -4.97
CA ASN A 139 -35.65 6.12 -6.09
C ASN A 139 -34.84 5.91 -7.39
N VAL A 140 -35.47 6.08 -8.55
CA VAL A 140 -34.83 5.91 -9.88
C VAL A 140 -33.56 6.75 -10.01
N ARG A 141 -33.60 8.04 -9.62
CA ARG A 141 -32.43 8.93 -9.63
C ARG A 141 -31.31 8.48 -8.69
N GLN A 142 -31.65 7.78 -7.61
CA GLN A 142 -30.69 7.26 -6.65
C GLN A 142 -30.04 5.96 -7.16
N ARG A 143 -30.82 5.06 -7.77
CA ARG A 143 -30.30 3.85 -8.42
C ARG A 143 -29.24 4.17 -9.48
N THR A 144 -29.48 5.18 -10.33
CA THR A 144 -28.50 5.58 -11.36
C THR A 144 -27.20 6.12 -10.74
N ARG A 145 -27.28 6.85 -9.61
CA ARG A 145 -26.10 7.31 -8.87
C ARG A 145 -25.33 6.16 -8.24
N ILE A 146 -26.02 5.26 -7.54
CA ILE A 146 -25.43 4.07 -6.93
C ILE A 146 -24.73 3.21 -7.99
N LYS A 147 -25.34 3.03 -9.18
CA LYS A 147 -24.69 2.32 -10.30
C LYS A 147 -23.37 2.96 -10.71
N ARG A 148 -23.31 4.29 -10.85
CA ARG A 148 -22.05 4.99 -11.15
C ARG A 148 -21.00 4.80 -10.05
N ASP A 149 -21.41 4.87 -8.80
CA ASP A 149 -20.50 4.72 -7.66
C ASP A 149 -19.95 3.31 -7.56
N LEU A 150 -20.79 2.30 -7.79
CA LEU A 150 -20.38 0.90 -7.87
C LEU A 150 -19.41 0.63 -9.02
N ILE A 151 -19.59 1.26 -10.19
CA ILE A 151 -18.64 1.13 -11.29
C ILE A 151 -17.27 1.65 -10.87
N VAL A 152 -17.21 2.78 -10.14
CA VAL A 152 -15.94 3.31 -9.65
C VAL A 152 -15.32 2.40 -8.60
N ILE A 153 -16.08 1.93 -7.61
CA ILE A 153 -15.55 1.01 -6.59
C ILE A 153 -15.07 -0.31 -7.23
N ARG A 154 -15.79 -0.81 -8.26
CA ARG A 154 -15.36 -1.99 -9.02
C ARG A 154 -14.04 -1.78 -9.74
N ARG A 155 -13.80 -0.59 -10.31
CA ARG A 155 -12.50 -0.24 -10.91
C ARG A 155 -11.38 -0.21 -9.87
N ILE A 156 -11.65 0.35 -8.69
CA ILE A 156 -10.69 0.34 -7.57
C ILE A 156 -10.33 -1.10 -7.18
N LEU A 157 -11.30 -2.01 -7.10
CA LEU A 157 -11.01 -3.42 -6.81
C LEU A 157 -10.16 -4.09 -7.88
N TRP A 158 -10.43 -3.83 -9.16
CA TRP A 158 -9.59 -4.37 -10.23
C TRP A 158 -8.14 -3.86 -10.12
N LEU A 159 -7.95 -2.58 -9.78
CA LEU A 159 -6.63 -2.02 -9.49
C LEU A 159 -5.97 -2.71 -8.29
N LEU A 160 -6.71 -2.97 -7.21
CA LEU A 160 -6.18 -3.68 -6.04
C LEU A 160 -5.82 -5.14 -6.36
N ILE A 161 -6.66 -5.85 -7.11
CA ILE A 161 -6.38 -7.23 -7.56
C ILE A 161 -5.11 -7.25 -8.41
N PHE A 162 -4.97 -6.28 -9.32
CA PHE A 162 -3.76 -6.12 -10.12
C PHE A 162 -2.54 -5.91 -9.21
N ILE A 163 -2.60 -4.99 -8.25
CA ILE A 163 -1.50 -4.75 -7.29
C ILE A 163 -1.16 -6.02 -6.49
N ILE A 164 -2.15 -6.80 -6.05
CA ILE A 164 -1.93 -8.07 -5.31
C ILE A 164 -1.23 -9.11 -6.18
N ILE A 165 -1.70 -9.30 -7.42
CA ILE A 165 -1.10 -10.28 -8.35
C ILE A 165 0.35 -9.91 -8.63
N PHE A 166 0.62 -8.62 -8.87
CA PHE A 166 1.98 -8.15 -9.10
C PHE A 166 2.84 -8.16 -7.84
N GLY A 167 2.26 -8.00 -6.64
CA GLY A 167 2.97 -8.06 -5.35
C GLY A 167 3.25 -9.47 -4.83
N MET A 168 2.52 -10.49 -5.30
CA MET A 168 2.71 -11.88 -4.87
C MET A 168 4.14 -12.42 -5.02
N PRO A 169 4.87 -12.17 -6.13
CA PRO A 169 6.26 -12.61 -6.31
C PRO A 169 7.20 -12.22 -5.15
N ALA A 170 7.04 -11.01 -4.59
CA ALA A 170 7.81 -10.56 -3.44
C ALA A 170 7.52 -11.39 -2.18
N CYS A 171 6.24 -11.63 -1.93
CA CYS A 171 5.80 -12.44 -0.80
C CYS A 171 6.31 -13.88 -0.94
N THR A 172 6.25 -14.44 -2.15
CA THR A 172 6.78 -15.79 -2.40
C THR A 172 8.29 -15.85 -2.20
N ALA A 173 9.05 -14.86 -2.68
CA ALA A 173 10.49 -14.78 -2.46
C ALA A 173 10.84 -14.69 -0.96
N ALA A 174 10.13 -13.87 -0.20
CA ALA A 174 10.32 -13.77 1.25
C ALA A 174 10.04 -15.12 1.97
N ILE A 175 9.03 -15.87 1.53
CA ILE A 175 8.71 -17.20 2.07
C ILE A 175 9.78 -18.23 1.69
N VAL A 176 10.23 -18.24 0.43
CA VAL A 176 11.27 -19.14 -0.07
C VAL A 176 12.58 -18.89 0.68
N TYR A 177 13.00 -17.63 0.82
CA TYR A 177 14.16 -17.26 1.64
C TYR A 177 14.09 -17.85 3.05
N TYR A 178 12.92 -17.73 3.68
CA TYR A 178 12.72 -18.19 5.05
C TYR A 178 12.76 -19.71 5.17
N LEU A 179 12.20 -20.43 4.20
CA LEU A 179 12.14 -21.89 4.21
C LEU A 179 13.48 -22.55 3.85
N PHE A 180 14.22 -21.98 2.90
CA PHE A 180 15.40 -22.62 2.31
C PHE A 180 16.73 -21.95 2.67
N GLY A 181 16.70 -20.71 3.15
CA GLY A 181 17.90 -19.96 3.56
C GLY A 181 18.76 -19.43 2.41
N TYR A 182 18.27 -19.51 1.17
CA TYR A 182 18.91 -18.92 -0.01
C TYR A 182 17.87 -18.25 -0.91
N ASN A 183 18.28 -17.16 -1.58
CA ASN A 183 17.51 -16.52 -2.64
C ASN A 183 18.13 -16.88 -3.99
N GLU A 184 17.29 -17.32 -4.93
CA GLU A 184 17.75 -17.54 -6.29
C GLU A 184 17.91 -16.20 -7.04
N TRP A 185 18.85 -16.15 -7.99
CA TRP A 185 19.22 -14.92 -8.69
C TRP A 185 18.06 -14.18 -9.38
N TRP A 186 17.00 -14.89 -9.78
CA TRP A 186 15.82 -14.28 -10.39
C TRP A 186 15.00 -13.44 -9.41
N GLU A 187 15.04 -13.73 -8.10
CA GLU A 187 14.30 -12.97 -7.10
C GLU A 187 14.73 -11.50 -7.05
N ASN A 188 16.03 -11.23 -7.22
CA ASN A 188 16.58 -9.87 -7.29
C ASN A 188 16.00 -9.04 -8.45
N HIS A 189 15.51 -9.68 -9.52
CA HIS A 189 14.88 -8.98 -10.64
C HIS A 189 13.38 -8.72 -10.41
N PHE A 190 12.70 -9.56 -9.62
CA PHE A 190 11.28 -9.39 -9.31
C PHE A 190 11.02 -8.53 -8.06
N ILE A 191 11.99 -8.43 -7.14
CA ILE A 191 11.90 -7.57 -5.97
C ILE A 191 11.69 -6.10 -6.36
N TRP A 192 12.34 -5.62 -7.43
CA TRP A 192 12.15 -4.26 -7.97
C TRP A 192 10.73 -3.98 -8.48
N LEU A 193 9.97 -5.00 -8.90
CA LEU A 193 8.59 -4.84 -9.35
C LEU A 193 7.59 -4.69 -8.19
N THR A 194 8.02 -4.95 -6.96
CA THR A 194 7.12 -5.18 -5.82
C THR A 194 7.49 -4.41 -4.57
N PHE A 195 8.77 -4.05 -4.41
CA PHE A 195 9.31 -3.22 -3.34
C PHE A 195 9.93 -1.95 -3.93
N VAL A 196 9.04 -1.05 -4.34
CA VAL A 196 9.25 0.40 -4.21
C VAL A 196 8.79 0.77 -2.80
#